data_AF-A0A955EUC6-F1
#
_entry.id   AF-A0A955EUC6-F1
#
_cell.length_a   1.000
_cell.length_b   1.000
_cell.length_c   1.000
_cell.angle_alpha   90.00
_cell.angle_beta   90.00
_cell.angle_gamma   90.00
#
_symmetry.space_group_name_H-M   'P 1'
#
loop_
_entity.id
_entity.type
_entity.pdbx_description
1 polymer ?
#
loop_
_entity_poly.entity_id
_entity_poly.type
_entity_poly.pdbx_seq_one_letter_code
_entity_poly.pdbx_strand_id
1 'polypeptide(L)'
;MAWIRSPWLYLPVAAVVILALVAWWFVRHRRSGDTPSRTSPLAGTTGRGGALAYAEVVVVGRPRAVPTAEEVAAAETSLGTRFPTGYAAFVTRFGEGELAGDLRIYTPQQILSGSNSVDAWRERIEEHWFWDEDGEVLTQQQALACIIVGDTLGGDELIFHPDAPDRILVLAHDDDSIHVVEGGLAAAIEWVCTSGVLVEPIDDREFVPSKPPRK
;
A
#
# COMPACT_ATOMS: atom_id res chain seq x y z
N MET A 1 -40.25 18.62 -33.74
CA MET A 1 -40.67 18.63 -32.32
C MET A 1 -39.85 17.58 -31.59
N ALA A 2 -38.85 18.03 -30.83
CA ALA A 2 -37.93 17.20 -30.07
C ALA A 2 -38.56 16.78 -28.73
N TRP A 3 -38.36 15.53 -28.32
CA TRP A 3 -38.58 15.07 -26.95
C TRP A 3 -37.29 14.44 -26.44
N ILE A 4 -36.71 15.10 -25.45
CA ILE A 4 -35.53 14.68 -24.69
C ILE A 4 -36.00 13.70 -23.61
N ARG A 5 -35.35 12.54 -23.49
CA ARG A 5 -35.41 11.70 -22.29
C ARG A 5 -34.01 11.63 -21.68
N SER A 6 -33.85 12.25 -20.51
CA SER A 6 -32.65 12.18 -19.68
C SER A 6 -32.58 10.82 -18.96
N PRO A 7 -31.41 10.17 -18.90
CA PRO A 7 -31.16 9.00 -18.07
C PRO A 7 -30.27 9.38 -16.88
N TRP A 8 -30.81 9.35 -15.65
CA TRP A 8 -29.99 9.36 -14.44
C TRP A 8 -30.64 8.51 -13.35
N LEU A 9 -29.76 7.90 -12.54
CA LEU A 9 -29.97 7.21 -11.26
C LEU A 9 -30.24 5.70 -11.33
N TYR A 10 -29.15 4.94 -11.54
CA TYR A 10 -28.92 3.68 -10.83
C TYR A 10 -27.45 3.63 -10.42
N LEU A 11 -27.15 4.00 -9.18
CA LEU A 11 -25.94 3.56 -8.49
C LEU A 11 -26.26 2.22 -7.80
N PRO A 12 -25.42 1.18 -7.92
CA PRO A 12 -25.69 -0.10 -7.29
C PRO A 12 -25.56 0.02 -5.75
N VAL A 13 -26.55 -0.55 -5.06
CA VAL A 13 -26.73 -0.55 -3.59
C VAL A 13 -25.47 -1.00 -2.80
N ALA A 14 -24.52 -1.68 -3.44
CA ALA A 14 -23.26 -2.11 -2.84
C ALA A 14 -22.33 -0.94 -2.43
N ALA A 15 -22.32 0.17 -3.19
CA ALA A 15 -21.46 1.32 -2.88
C ALA A 15 -21.89 2.06 -1.60
N VAL A 16 -23.19 2.07 -1.31
CA VAL A 16 -23.76 2.76 -0.13
C VAL A 16 -23.45 2.01 1.17
N VAL A 17 -23.30 0.68 1.12
CA VAL A 17 -23.04 -0.14 2.33
C VAL A 17 -21.58 -0.03 2.79
N ILE A 18 -20.63 0.15 1.87
CA ILE A 18 -19.21 0.32 2.19
C ILE A 18 -18.98 1.70 2.84
N LEU A 19 -19.56 2.76 2.28
CA LEU A 19 -19.48 4.12 2.85
C LEU A 19 -20.10 4.21 4.26
N ALA A 20 -21.19 3.47 4.52
CA ALA A 20 -21.84 3.47 5.83
C ALA A 20 -21.03 2.73 6.92
N LEU A 21 -20.23 1.72 6.57
CA LEU A 21 -19.39 0.98 7.51
C LEU A 21 -18.11 1.76 7.87
N VAL A 22 -17.54 2.51 6.93
CA VAL A 22 -16.40 3.42 7.17
C VAL A 22 -16.82 4.58 8.08
N ALA A 23 -17.98 5.18 7.83
CA ALA A 23 -18.50 6.27 8.67
C ALA A 23 -18.86 5.84 10.10
N TRP A 24 -19.31 4.59 10.32
CA TRP A 24 -19.64 4.09 11.66
C TRP A 24 -18.39 3.76 12.50
N TRP A 25 -17.30 3.34 11.88
CA TRP A 25 -16.02 3.12 12.55
C TRP A 25 -15.38 4.45 13.00
N PHE A 26 -15.44 5.48 12.15
CA PHE A 26 -14.92 6.83 12.38
C PHE A 26 -15.51 7.55 13.61
N VAL A 27 -16.78 7.27 13.96
CA VAL A 27 -17.43 7.87 15.15
C VAL A 27 -16.99 7.19 16.45
N ARG A 28 -16.47 5.95 16.41
CA ARG A 28 -16.27 5.13 17.62
C ARG A 28 -14.90 5.28 18.29
N HIS A 29 -13.85 5.71 17.58
CA HIS A 29 -12.46 5.62 18.10
C HIS A 29 -11.73 6.95 18.29
N ARG A 30 -12.47 8.06 18.41
CA ARG A 30 -11.87 9.36 18.75
C ARG A 30 -11.41 9.38 20.23
N ARG A 31 -10.10 9.25 20.47
CA ARG A 31 -9.45 9.85 21.65
C ARG A 31 -8.10 10.47 21.29
N SER A 32 -7.99 11.71 21.76
CA SER A 32 -6.92 12.69 21.57
C SER A 32 -5.58 12.29 22.17
N GLY A 33 -4.49 12.76 21.58
CA GLY A 33 -3.22 12.96 22.29
C GLY A 33 -2.01 13.16 21.39
N ASP A 34 -1.58 14.42 21.28
CA ASP A 34 -0.23 14.93 20.99
C ASP A 34 0.48 14.58 19.67
N THR A 35 0.63 15.61 18.85
CA THR A 35 1.52 15.68 17.68
C THR A 35 2.98 15.90 18.11
N PRO A 36 3.91 14.97 17.87
CA PRO A 36 5.34 15.28 17.90
C PRO A 36 5.77 15.80 16.53
N SER A 37 6.48 16.92 16.57
CA SER A 37 6.96 17.67 15.40
C SER A 37 8.04 16.92 14.63
N ARG A 38 7.98 17.06 13.30
CA ARG A 38 9.02 16.75 12.29
C ARG A 38 10.44 16.96 12.81
N THR A 39 11.21 15.89 12.96
CA THR A 39 12.61 15.76 12.48
C THR A 39 13.03 14.28 12.54
N SER A 40 13.38 13.75 11.38
CA SER A 40 13.89 12.39 11.19
C SER A 40 15.31 12.24 11.76
N PRO A 41 15.61 11.11 12.42
CA PRO A 41 16.97 10.61 12.41
C PRO A 41 16.99 9.10 12.16
N LEU A 42 16.98 8.69 10.89
CA LEU A 42 17.65 7.44 10.51
C LEU A 42 18.56 7.71 9.32
N ALA A 43 19.74 8.22 9.67
CA ALA A 43 20.90 8.21 8.80
C ALA A 43 21.39 6.77 8.62
N GLY A 44 21.38 6.31 7.37
CA GLY A 44 22.37 5.36 6.84
C GLY A 44 22.20 3.88 7.20
N THR A 45 21.35 3.18 6.46
CA THR A 45 21.55 1.75 6.17
C THR A 45 21.74 1.56 4.67
N THR A 46 23.00 1.65 4.25
CA THR A 46 23.44 1.46 2.88
C THR A 46 23.21 0.00 2.44
N GLY A 47 22.23 -0.22 1.56
CA GLY A 47 22.39 -1.01 0.32
C GLY A 47 22.81 -2.49 0.39
N ARG A 48 22.59 -3.20 1.50
CA ARG A 48 22.97 -4.62 1.61
C ARG A 48 21.99 -5.45 2.45
N GLY A 49 20.70 -5.50 2.08
CA GLY A 49 19.70 -6.04 3.02
C GLY A 49 18.54 -6.86 2.48
N GLY A 50 18.31 -6.97 1.16
CA GLY A 50 17.03 -7.52 0.66
C GLY A 50 16.70 -8.95 1.13
N ALA A 51 17.70 -9.81 1.33
CA ALA A 51 17.48 -11.19 1.78
C ALA A 51 17.55 -11.36 3.32
N LEU A 52 18.29 -10.49 4.01
CA LEU A 52 18.48 -10.56 5.47
C LEU A 52 17.33 -9.86 6.22
N ALA A 53 16.72 -8.83 5.62
CA ALA A 53 15.65 -8.06 6.24
C ALA A 53 14.42 -8.91 6.61
N TYR A 54 14.21 -10.03 5.94
CA TYR A 54 13.05 -10.89 6.16
C TYR A 54 13.39 -12.21 6.88
N ALA A 55 14.60 -12.33 7.44
CA ALA A 55 15.05 -13.56 8.08
C ALA A 55 14.20 -13.93 9.30
N GLU A 56 13.70 -12.93 10.03
CA GLU A 56 12.96 -13.10 11.28
C GLU A 56 11.44 -13.30 11.08
N VAL A 57 10.95 -13.22 9.84
CA VAL A 57 9.53 -13.38 9.54
C VAL A 57 9.11 -14.85 9.67
N VAL A 58 8.11 -15.10 10.52
CA VAL A 58 7.55 -16.44 10.79
C VAL A 58 6.26 -16.61 9.99
N VAL A 59 6.21 -17.60 9.09
CA VAL A 59 5.00 -17.90 8.33
C VAL A 59 4.03 -18.72 9.17
N VAL A 60 2.85 -18.17 9.44
CA VAL A 60 1.78 -18.82 10.20
C VAL A 60 0.71 -19.34 9.25
N GLY A 61 0.57 -20.66 9.20
CA GLY A 61 -0.40 -21.35 8.36
C GLY A 61 0.25 -22.12 7.21
N ARG A 62 -0.54 -22.43 6.18
CA ARG A 62 -0.06 -23.20 5.03
C ARG A 62 0.53 -22.27 3.97
N PRO A 63 1.74 -22.52 3.47
CA PRO A 63 2.30 -21.79 2.36
C PRO A 63 1.37 -21.80 1.14
N ARG A 64 1.28 -20.67 0.44
CA ARG A 64 0.52 -20.52 -0.81
C ARG A 64 1.48 -20.49 -2.00
N ALA A 65 0.93 -20.64 -3.20
CA ALA A 65 1.67 -20.33 -4.42
C ALA A 65 2.22 -18.90 -4.33
N VAL A 66 3.54 -18.80 -4.49
CA VAL A 66 4.27 -17.55 -4.52
C VAL A 66 4.59 -17.21 -5.97
N PRO A 67 4.60 -15.92 -6.35
CA PRO A 67 5.12 -15.49 -7.64
C PRO A 67 6.53 -16.02 -7.87
N THR A 68 6.82 -16.37 -9.11
CA THR A 68 8.16 -16.69 -9.59
C THR A 68 8.93 -15.41 -9.92
N ALA A 69 10.27 -15.51 -9.99
CA ALA A 69 11.10 -14.38 -10.42
C ALA A 69 10.77 -13.92 -11.86
N GLU A 70 10.35 -14.85 -12.72
CA GLU A 70 9.93 -14.54 -14.10
C GLU A 70 8.63 -13.74 -14.13
N GLU A 71 7.66 -14.06 -13.27
CA GLU A 71 6.41 -13.28 -13.14
C GLU A 71 6.68 -11.87 -12.61
N VAL A 72 7.64 -11.71 -11.69
CA VAL A 72 8.08 -10.37 -11.24
C VAL A 72 8.71 -9.59 -12.38
N ALA A 73 9.67 -10.18 -13.11
CA ALA A 73 10.34 -9.51 -14.24
C ALA A 73 9.38 -9.17 -15.39
N ALA A 74 8.39 -10.02 -15.66
CA ALA A 74 7.34 -9.75 -16.63
C ALA A 74 6.48 -8.56 -16.21
N ALA A 75 6.15 -8.44 -14.93
CA ALA A 75 5.41 -7.29 -14.42
C ALA A 75 6.21 -5.99 -14.48
N GLU A 76 7.50 -6.01 -14.14
CA GLU A 76 8.40 -4.85 -14.32
C GLU A 76 8.43 -4.39 -15.78
N THR A 77 8.51 -5.34 -16.72
CA THR A 77 8.46 -5.06 -18.16
C THR A 77 7.12 -4.43 -18.55
N SER A 78 6.00 -4.96 -18.03
CA SER A 78 4.66 -4.44 -18.32
C SER A 78 4.44 -3.03 -17.75
N LEU A 79 5.00 -2.74 -16.58
CA LEU A 79 4.88 -1.44 -15.91
C LEU A 79 5.89 -0.41 -16.45
N GLY A 80 6.89 -0.85 -17.22
CA GLY A 80 7.95 0.02 -17.75
C GLY A 80 8.92 0.52 -16.68
N THR A 81 8.98 -0.13 -15.52
CA THR A 81 9.90 0.22 -14.43
C THR A 81 10.23 -1.00 -13.58
N ARG A 82 11.31 -0.92 -12.81
CA ARG A 82 11.65 -1.94 -11.81
C ARG A 82 10.83 -1.74 -10.54
N PHE A 83 10.61 -2.82 -9.81
CA PHE A 83 10.07 -2.74 -8.46
C PHE A 83 11.12 -2.21 -7.47
N PRO A 84 10.68 -1.75 -6.29
CA PRO A 84 11.58 -1.35 -5.21
C PRO A 84 12.52 -2.48 -4.80
N THR A 85 13.74 -2.12 -4.41
CA THR A 85 14.72 -3.09 -3.88
C THR A 85 14.11 -3.89 -2.74
N GLY A 86 14.24 -5.22 -2.81
CA GLY A 86 13.67 -6.13 -1.81
C GLY A 86 12.25 -6.61 -2.11
N TYR A 87 11.55 -6.05 -3.10
CA TYR A 87 10.21 -6.50 -3.50
C TYR A 87 10.21 -7.94 -4.02
N ALA A 88 11.05 -8.26 -5.01
CA ALA A 88 11.12 -9.61 -5.57
C ALA A 88 11.45 -10.65 -4.48
N ALA A 89 12.39 -10.35 -3.59
CA ALA A 89 12.74 -11.23 -2.48
C ALA A 89 11.58 -11.45 -1.49
N PHE A 90 10.75 -10.43 -1.27
CA PHE A 90 9.56 -10.53 -0.43
C PHE A 90 8.49 -11.41 -1.09
N VAL A 91 8.02 -11.02 -2.29
CA VAL A 91 6.86 -11.66 -2.90
C VAL A 91 7.14 -13.10 -3.33
N THR A 92 8.36 -13.41 -3.80
CA THR A 92 8.74 -14.78 -4.16
C THR A 92 8.96 -15.69 -2.94
N ARG A 93 9.05 -15.13 -1.73
CA ARG A 93 9.16 -15.89 -0.48
C ARG A 93 7.81 -16.08 0.21
N PHE A 94 7.00 -15.03 0.27
CA PHE A 94 5.79 -15.00 1.09
C PHE A 94 4.50 -15.03 0.28
N GLY A 95 4.50 -14.47 -0.94
CA GLY A 95 3.32 -14.37 -1.80
C GLY A 95 2.28 -13.39 -1.25
N GLU A 96 1.00 -13.65 -1.57
CA GLU A 96 -0.13 -12.84 -1.12
C GLU A 96 -0.50 -13.16 0.34
N GLY A 97 -0.50 -12.16 1.21
CA GLY A 97 -0.87 -12.30 2.61
C GLY A 97 -0.70 -11.02 3.41
N GLU A 98 -0.72 -11.17 4.71
CA GLU A 98 -0.65 -10.11 5.70
C GLU A 98 0.60 -10.32 6.57
N LEU A 99 1.41 -9.27 6.71
CA LEU A 99 2.59 -9.21 7.54
C LEU A 99 2.27 -8.40 8.79
N ALA A 100 2.74 -8.88 9.94
CA ALA A 100 2.63 -8.18 11.23
C ALA A 100 1.18 -7.84 11.60
N GLY A 101 0.20 -8.60 11.10
CA GLY A 101 -1.22 -8.36 11.41
C GLY A 101 -1.85 -7.13 10.73
N ASP A 102 -1.13 -6.44 9.86
CA ASP A 102 -1.58 -5.15 9.32
C ASP A 102 -1.11 -4.85 7.88
N LEU A 103 0.14 -5.16 7.54
CA LEU A 103 0.72 -4.75 6.26
C LEU A 103 0.51 -5.80 5.17
N ARG A 104 -0.02 -5.40 4.00
CA ARG A 104 -0.15 -6.26 2.82
C ARG A 104 0.72 -5.73 1.69
N ILE A 105 1.63 -6.56 1.20
CA ILE A 105 2.38 -6.28 -0.02
C ILE A 105 1.72 -7.00 -1.17
N TYR A 106 1.42 -6.25 -2.23
CA TYR A 106 0.74 -6.78 -3.40
C TYR A 106 1.66 -7.63 -4.24
N THR A 107 1.14 -8.74 -4.73
CA THR A 107 1.82 -9.57 -5.72
C THR A 107 1.80 -8.89 -7.10
N PRO A 108 2.69 -9.29 -8.04
CA PRO A 108 2.66 -8.76 -9.40
C PRO A 108 1.28 -8.88 -10.06
N GLN A 109 0.56 -9.97 -9.82
CA GLN A 109 -0.78 -10.16 -10.37
C GLN A 109 -1.79 -9.15 -9.83
N GLN A 110 -1.73 -8.82 -8.53
CA GLN A 110 -2.61 -7.84 -7.90
C GLN A 110 -2.31 -6.42 -8.40
N ILE A 111 -1.02 -6.07 -8.57
CA ILE A 111 -0.60 -4.77 -9.09
C ILE A 111 -1.06 -4.59 -10.56
N LEU A 112 -0.99 -5.65 -11.36
CA LEU A 112 -1.39 -5.59 -12.78
C LEU A 112 -2.91 -5.74 -12.99
N SER A 113 -3.64 -6.36 -12.07
CA SER A 113 -5.04 -6.74 -12.30
C SER A 113 -5.85 -6.91 -11.01
N GLY A 114 -7.17 -6.67 -11.11
CA GLY A 114 -8.09 -6.79 -9.98
C GLY A 114 -8.35 -5.46 -9.28
N SER A 115 -8.87 -5.52 -8.06
CA SER A 115 -9.25 -4.32 -7.29
C SER A 115 -8.07 -3.50 -6.77
N ASN A 116 -6.89 -4.12 -6.68
CA ASN A 116 -5.66 -3.53 -6.15
C ASN A 116 -4.69 -3.16 -7.28
N SER A 117 -5.16 -3.15 -8.52
CA SER A 117 -4.32 -2.82 -9.66
C SER A 117 -3.95 -1.35 -9.67
N VAL A 118 -2.85 -1.03 -10.36
CA VAL A 118 -2.42 0.36 -10.59
C VAL A 118 -3.54 1.18 -11.24
N ASP A 119 -4.27 0.60 -12.19
CA ASP A 119 -5.36 1.30 -12.88
C ASP A 119 -6.53 1.57 -11.93
N ALA A 120 -6.98 0.56 -11.17
CA ALA A 120 -8.07 0.73 -10.20
C ALA A 120 -7.68 1.72 -9.09
N TRP A 121 -6.42 1.71 -8.67
CA TRP A 121 -5.90 2.68 -7.70
C TRP A 121 -5.88 4.10 -8.28
N ARG A 122 -5.38 4.31 -9.50
CA ARG A 122 -5.36 5.62 -10.15
C ARG A 122 -6.75 6.20 -10.36
N GLU A 123 -7.74 5.38 -10.70
CA GLU A 123 -9.14 5.81 -10.76
C GLU A 123 -9.61 6.38 -9.41
N ARG A 124 -9.28 5.71 -8.30
CA ARG A 124 -9.61 6.25 -6.96
C ARG A 124 -8.87 7.54 -6.66
N ILE A 125 -7.58 7.62 -6.99
CA ILE A 125 -6.76 8.82 -6.76
C ILE A 125 -7.25 10.01 -7.58
N GLU A 126 -7.73 9.78 -8.80
CA GLU A 126 -8.32 10.81 -9.65
C GLU A 126 -9.64 11.33 -9.06
N GLU A 127 -10.49 10.44 -8.54
CA GLU A 127 -11.78 10.80 -7.93
C GLU A 127 -11.65 11.36 -6.50
N HIS A 128 -10.68 10.87 -5.74
CA HIS A 128 -10.52 11.08 -4.31
C HIS A 128 -9.05 11.33 -3.95
N TRP A 129 -8.70 12.60 -3.75
CA TRP A 129 -7.37 13.03 -3.31
C TRP A 129 -7.47 13.81 -2.01
N PHE A 130 -6.79 13.32 -0.97
CA PHE A 130 -6.86 13.88 0.39
C PHE A 130 -5.54 14.53 0.85
N TRP A 131 -4.42 14.18 0.23
CA TRP A 131 -3.07 14.64 0.63
C TRP A 131 -2.65 15.98 -0.03
N ASP A 132 -3.54 16.97 -0.07
CA ASP A 132 -3.25 18.26 -0.70
C ASP A 132 -2.36 19.18 0.16
N GLU A 133 -2.41 19.04 1.49
CA GLU A 133 -1.57 19.82 2.42
C GLU A 133 -0.06 19.55 2.25
N ASP A 134 0.32 18.33 1.87
CA ASP A 134 1.70 17.93 1.57
C ASP A 134 2.02 17.99 0.06
N GLY A 135 1.37 18.89 -0.68
CA GLY A 135 1.56 19.05 -2.14
C GLY A 135 2.99 19.42 -2.59
N GLU A 136 3.86 19.87 -1.69
CA GLU A 136 5.31 20.03 -1.95
C GLU A 136 6.05 18.69 -2.02
N VAL A 137 5.51 17.65 -1.38
CA VAL A 137 6.04 16.28 -1.38
C VAL A 137 5.50 15.50 -2.57
N LEU A 138 4.17 15.49 -2.74
CA LEU A 138 3.50 14.79 -3.83
C LEU A 138 2.20 15.50 -4.18
N THR A 139 2.10 15.98 -5.42
CA THR A 139 0.83 16.44 -5.99
C THR A 139 0.00 15.25 -6.48
N GLN A 140 -1.33 15.41 -6.57
CA GLN A 140 -2.22 14.40 -7.17
C GLN A 140 -1.74 13.97 -8.56
N GLN A 141 -1.29 14.92 -9.39
CA GLN A 141 -0.79 14.62 -10.74
C GLN A 141 0.46 13.73 -10.73
N GLN A 142 1.34 13.92 -9.74
CA GLN A 142 2.51 13.07 -9.54
C GLN A 142 2.10 11.70 -8.97
N ALA A 143 1.13 11.66 -8.06
CA ALA A 143 0.57 10.41 -7.54
C ALA A 143 -0.02 9.55 -8.66
N LEU A 144 -0.72 10.15 -9.63
CA LEU A 144 -1.25 9.45 -10.80
C LEU A 144 -0.14 8.82 -11.69
N ALA A 145 1.11 9.23 -11.56
CA ALA A 145 2.25 8.58 -12.23
C ALA A 145 2.85 7.43 -11.41
N CYS A 146 2.53 7.32 -10.12
CA CYS A 146 3.05 6.30 -9.22
C CYS A 146 2.42 4.92 -9.45
N ILE A 147 3.01 3.93 -8.77
CA ILE A 147 2.59 2.53 -8.71
C ILE A 147 2.36 2.18 -7.24
N ILE A 148 1.17 1.68 -6.92
CA ILE A 148 0.86 1.11 -5.60
C ILE A 148 1.49 -0.28 -5.45
N VAL A 149 2.08 -0.54 -4.29
CA VAL A 149 2.77 -1.81 -3.97
C VAL A 149 2.24 -2.50 -2.72
N GLY A 150 1.41 -1.81 -1.94
CA GLY A 150 0.82 -2.39 -0.75
C GLY A 150 -0.05 -1.39 -0.01
N ASP A 151 -0.66 -1.87 1.06
CA ASP A 151 -1.45 -1.07 1.98
C ASP A 151 -1.41 -1.65 3.40
N THR A 152 -1.86 -0.88 4.38
CA THR A 152 -2.17 -1.38 5.72
C THR A 152 -3.65 -1.78 5.81
N LEU A 153 -4.05 -2.51 6.85
CA LEU A 153 -5.48 -2.73 7.12
C LEU A 153 -6.17 -1.45 7.62
N GLY A 154 -5.38 -0.51 8.16
CA GLY A 154 -5.80 0.85 8.49
C GLY A 154 -6.14 1.71 7.28
N GLY A 155 -5.73 1.32 6.07
CA GLY A 155 -6.03 2.02 4.83
C GLY A 155 -4.90 2.93 4.31
N ASP A 156 -3.73 2.91 4.96
CA ASP A 156 -2.55 3.63 4.48
C ASP A 156 -2.02 2.95 3.21
N GLU A 157 -1.52 3.73 2.26
CA GLU A 157 -1.11 3.22 0.96
C GLU A 157 0.40 3.38 0.74
N LEU A 158 1.05 2.33 0.24
CA LEU A 158 2.48 2.36 -0.09
C LEU A 158 2.63 2.45 -1.60
N ILE A 159 3.26 3.52 -2.07
CA ILE A 159 3.46 3.80 -3.50
C ILE A 159 4.91 4.14 -3.82
N PHE A 160 5.30 3.99 -5.08
CA PHE A 160 6.58 4.51 -5.57
C PHE A 160 6.43 5.16 -6.93
N HIS A 161 7.31 6.11 -7.24
CA HIS A 161 7.38 6.71 -8.57
C HIS A 161 8.32 5.90 -9.48
N PRO A 162 7.96 5.61 -10.75
CA PRO A 162 8.80 4.84 -11.67
C PRO A 162 10.24 5.34 -11.82
N ASP A 163 10.47 6.65 -11.72
CA ASP A 163 11.81 7.27 -11.80
C ASP A 163 12.63 7.16 -10.51
N ALA A 164 11.99 6.84 -9.39
CA ALA A 164 12.62 6.72 -8.07
C ALA A 164 12.10 5.50 -7.30
N PRO A 165 12.27 4.26 -7.82
CA PRO A 165 11.62 3.07 -7.30
C PRO A 165 12.07 2.63 -5.91
N ASP A 166 13.22 3.12 -5.39
CA ASP A 166 13.65 2.83 -4.02
C ASP A 166 13.19 3.89 -3.00
N ARG A 167 12.43 4.91 -3.46
CA ARG A 167 11.75 5.89 -2.62
C ARG A 167 10.28 5.51 -2.52
N ILE A 168 9.90 4.94 -1.38
CA ILE A 168 8.51 4.61 -1.08
C ILE A 168 7.87 5.83 -0.41
N LEU A 169 6.69 6.21 -0.89
CA LEU A 169 5.82 7.18 -0.24
C LEU A 169 4.72 6.40 0.47
N VAL A 170 4.54 6.69 1.75
CA VAL A 170 3.45 6.15 2.55
C VAL A 170 2.42 7.24 2.71
N LEU A 171 1.23 7.01 2.15
CA LEU A 171 0.09 7.91 2.21
C LEU A 171 -0.75 7.54 3.44
N ALA A 172 -0.67 8.34 4.50
CA ALA A 172 -1.38 8.07 5.73
C ALA A 172 -2.89 8.27 5.55
N HIS A 173 -3.70 7.36 6.09
CA HIS A 173 -5.15 7.41 5.96
C HIS A 173 -5.82 8.42 6.92
N ASP A 174 -5.32 8.49 8.16
CA ASP A 174 -6.05 9.16 9.25
C ASP A 174 -5.76 10.67 9.36
N ASP A 175 -4.64 11.15 8.81
CA ASP A 175 -4.19 12.54 8.96
C ASP A 175 -3.68 13.21 7.68
N ASP A 176 -3.93 12.58 6.53
CA ASP A 176 -3.60 13.09 5.19
C ASP A 176 -2.11 13.45 4.99
N SER A 177 -1.21 12.92 5.83
CA SER A 177 0.23 13.15 5.72
C SER A 177 0.92 12.19 4.74
N ILE A 178 2.04 12.66 4.18
CA ILE A 178 2.88 11.84 3.28
C ILE A 178 4.25 11.62 3.91
N HIS A 179 4.61 10.34 4.11
CA HIS A 179 5.92 9.96 4.62
C HIS A 179 6.82 9.41 3.52
N VAL A 180 8.05 9.91 3.46
CA VAL A 180 9.05 9.47 2.48
C VAL A 180 10.01 8.48 3.15
N VAL A 181 10.08 7.27 2.63
CA VAL A 181 11.00 6.22 3.08
C VAL A 181 11.95 5.83 1.96
N GLU A 182 13.25 6.06 2.19
CA GLU A 182 14.31 5.69 1.26
C GLU A 182 14.84 4.27 1.57
N GLY A 183 15.35 3.59 0.55
CA GLY A 183 16.01 2.27 0.71
C GLY A 183 15.17 1.07 0.28
N GLY A 184 14.07 1.30 -0.44
CA GLY A 184 13.23 0.26 -1.04
C GLY A 184 12.24 -0.36 -0.07
N LEU A 185 11.67 -1.51 -0.47
CA LEU A 185 10.54 -2.12 0.23
C LEU A 185 10.88 -2.53 1.66
N ALA A 186 12.06 -3.11 1.89
CA ALA A 186 12.44 -3.58 3.23
C ALA A 186 12.51 -2.43 4.25
N ALA A 187 13.01 -1.26 3.82
CA ALA A 187 13.07 -0.07 4.67
C ALA A 187 11.66 0.48 4.96
N ALA A 188 10.77 0.47 3.96
CA ALA A 188 9.38 0.86 4.13
C ALA A 188 8.62 -0.06 5.10
N ILE A 189 8.76 -1.39 4.95
CA ILE A 189 8.18 -2.37 5.88
C ILE A 189 8.68 -2.10 7.30
N GLU A 190 9.99 -1.91 7.48
CA GLU A 190 10.56 -1.66 8.80
C GLU A 190 10.04 -0.36 9.41
N TRP A 191 9.93 0.70 8.60
CA TRP A 191 9.38 1.98 9.03
C TRP A 191 7.91 1.85 9.44
N VAL A 192 7.08 1.16 8.66
CA VAL A 192 5.66 0.92 9.00
C VAL A 192 5.56 0.18 10.34
N CYS A 193 6.34 -0.89 10.53
CA CYS A 193 6.25 -1.70 11.74
C CYS A 193 6.80 -1.01 13.00
N THR A 194 7.79 -0.12 12.89
CA THR A 194 8.55 0.35 14.07
C THR A 194 8.46 1.84 14.37
N SER A 195 8.02 2.66 13.41
CA SER A 195 8.05 4.12 13.58
C SER A 195 7.11 4.63 14.67
N GLY A 196 6.01 3.92 14.93
CA GLY A 196 4.94 4.39 15.81
C GLY A 196 4.14 5.55 15.22
N VAL A 197 4.31 5.85 13.92
CA VAL A 197 3.69 7.00 13.26
C VAL A 197 2.27 6.68 12.78
N LEU A 198 2.09 5.56 12.07
CA LEU A 198 0.78 5.14 11.56
C LEU A 198 -0.01 4.34 12.59
N VAL A 199 0.67 3.37 13.21
CA VAL A 199 0.11 2.44 14.19
C VAL A 199 1.10 2.27 15.34
N GLU A 200 0.62 1.76 16.48
CA GLU A 200 1.51 1.37 17.57
C GLU A 200 2.59 0.40 17.06
N PRO A 201 3.86 0.53 17.47
CA PRO A 201 4.93 -0.33 17.00
C PRO A 201 4.58 -1.82 17.16
N ILE A 202 4.82 -2.59 16.10
CA ILE A 202 4.49 -4.00 16.01
C ILE A 202 5.77 -4.82 16.15
N ASP A 203 5.89 -5.50 17.30
CA ASP A 203 7.01 -6.41 17.57
C ASP A 203 6.85 -7.75 16.83
N ASP A 204 5.61 -8.12 16.50
CA ASP A 204 5.29 -9.38 15.83
C ASP A 204 5.69 -9.35 14.35
N ARG A 205 6.49 -10.33 13.92
CA ARG A 205 6.90 -10.52 12.51
C ARG A 205 6.27 -11.76 11.90
N GLU A 206 4.99 -11.98 12.18
CA GLU A 206 4.23 -13.08 11.60
C GLU A 206 3.75 -12.73 10.18
N PHE A 207 3.82 -13.69 9.27
CA PHE A 207 3.20 -13.59 7.96
C PHE A 207 2.07 -14.63 7.84
N VAL A 208 0.86 -14.16 7.59
CA VAL A 208 -0.33 -14.99 7.42
C VAL A 208 -0.71 -15.00 5.93
N PRO A 209 -0.52 -16.13 5.22
CA PRO A 209 -0.94 -16.23 3.82
C PRO A 209 -2.45 -16.05 3.66
N SER A 210 -2.84 -15.32 2.63
CA SER A 210 -4.24 -15.10 2.26
C SER A 210 -4.96 -16.44 2.00
N LYS A 211 -6.21 -16.55 2.48
CA LYS A 211 -7.03 -17.75 2.26
C LYS A 211 -7.40 -17.87 0.78
N PRO A 212 -7.43 -19.10 0.21
CA PRO A 212 -7.95 -19.30 -1.13
C PRO A 212 -9.42 -18.87 -1.19
N PRO A 213 -9.90 -18.37 -2.34
CA PRO A 213 -11.31 -18.08 -2.53
C PRO A 213 -12.11 -19.36 -2.25
N ARG A 214 -13.18 -19.23 -1.42
CA ARG A 214 -14.11 -20.34 -1.21
C ARG A 214 -14.80 -20.63 -2.54
N LYS A 215 -14.68 -21.88 -3.00
CA LYS A 215 -15.37 -22.38 -4.19
C LYS A 215 -16.88 -22.39 -3.99
#